data_AF-A0A7J8GJ00-F1
#
_entry.id   AF-A0A7J8GJ00-F1
#
_cell.length_a   1.000
_cell.length_b   1.000
_cell.length_c   1.000
_cell.angle_alpha   90.00
_cell.angle_beta   90.00
_cell.angle_gamma   90.00
#
_symmetry.space_group_name_H-M   'P 1'
#
loop_
_entity.id
_entity.type
_entity.pdbx_description
1 polymer ?
#
loop_
_entity_poly.entity_id
_entity_poly.type
_entity_poly.pdbx_seq_one_letter_code
_entity_poly.pdbx_strand_id
1 'polypeptide(L)'
;MFLLLALLAELAKIQASRDSEGIFLHVTVPKKIRSDESEGTKRKAIYIITIDKNPYTLHLTKRSFLSQNFLVYTFNETGSLHTDSSYFKMHCHYQGYIADFPNSVATLSICSGLR
;
A
#
# COMPACT_ATOMS: atom_id res chain seq x y z
N MET A 1 1.13 -35.42 38.34
CA MET A 1 1.21 -33.95 38.42
C MET A 1 2.28 -33.37 37.49
N PHE A 2 3.56 -33.75 37.63
CA PHE A 2 4.68 -33.22 36.84
C PHE A 2 4.60 -33.43 35.32
N LEU A 3 4.12 -34.60 34.87
CA LEU A 3 3.92 -34.88 33.43
C LEU A 3 2.89 -33.96 32.78
N LEU A 4 1.82 -33.61 33.51
CA LEU A 4 0.78 -32.71 33.02
C LEU A 4 1.32 -31.29 32.86
N LEU A 5 2.13 -30.84 33.83
CA LEU A 5 2.77 -29.52 33.78
C LEU A 5 3.80 -29.41 32.64
N ALA A 6 4.55 -30.48 32.36
CA ALA A 6 5.48 -30.53 31.23
C ALA A 6 4.74 -30.48 29.87
N LEU A 7 3.63 -31.22 29.75
CA LEU A 7 2.76 -31.17 28.57
C LEU A 7 2.16 -29.78 28.34
N LEU A 8 1.70 -29.12 29.41
CA LEU A 8 1.17 -27.76 29.34
C LEU A 8 2.25 -26.73 28.97
N ALA A 9 3.49 -26.89 29.42
CA ALA A 9 4.60 -26.03 29.04
C ALA A 9 4.99 -26.16 27.56
N GLU A 10 4.97 -27.37 27.02
CA GLU A 10 5.23 -27.61 25.59
C GLU A 10 4.07 -27.12 24.70
N LEU A 11 2.81 -27.26 25.14
CA LEU A 11 1.65 -26.65 24.47
C LEU A 11 1.71 -25.12 24.49
N ALA A 12 2.17 -24.52 25.59
CA ALA A 12 2.36 -23.06 25.69
C ALA A 12 3.44 -22.54 24.72
N LYS A 13 4.52 -23.30 24.50
CA LYS A 13 5.54 -22.97 23.47
C LYS A 13 4.98 -23.01 22.05
N ILE A 14 4.14 -24.01 21.74
CA ILE A 14 3.51 -24.14 20.40
C ILE A 14 2.60 -22.92 20.12
N GLN A 15 1.94 -22.38 21.15
CA GLN A 15 1.05 -21.24 20.99
C GLN A 15 1.80 -19.90 20.86
N ALA A 16 2.97 -19.76 21.50
CA ALA A 16 3.85 -18.60 21.35
C ALA A 16 4.56 -18.51 19.98
N SER A 17 4.63 -19.62 19.23
CA SER A 17 5.21 -19.67 17.87
C SER A 17 4.28 -19.10 16.78
N ARG A 18 3.01 -18.83 17.10
CA ARG A 18 2.04 -18.20 16.16
C ARG A 18 2.01 -16.68 16.28
N ASP A 19 3.02 -16.07 16.89
CA ASP A 19 3.14 -14.61 16.90
C ASP A 19 3.68 -14.13 15.54
N SER A 20 2.73 -13.73 14.70
CA SER A 20 2.83 -12.66 13.71
C SER A 20 4.02 -12.74 12.76
N GLU A 21 3.80 -13.29 11.55
CA GLU A 21 4.57 -12.82 10.39
C GLU A 21 4.37 -11.30 10.30
N GLY A 22 5.31 -10.55 10.85
CA GLY A 22 5.21 -9.11 10.97
C GLY A 22 4.95 -8.49 9.59
N ILE A 23 4.05 -7.52 9.54
CA ILE A 23 3.76 -6.76 8.31
C ILE A 23 5.09 -6.18 7.82
N PHE A 24 5.62 -6.69 6.72
CA PHE A 24 6.84 -6.18 6.10
C PHE A 24 6.52 -4.83 5.44
N LEU A 25 6.56 -3.76 6.23
CA LEU A 25 6.36 -2.40 5.77
C LEU A 25 7.69 -1.85 5.26
N HIS A 26 7.78 -1.64 3.94
CA HIS A 26 8.87 -0.90 3.34
C HIS A 26 8.46 0.55 3.07
N VAL A 27 9.23 1.50 3.58
CA VAL A 27 8.99 2.93 3.38
C VAL A 27 10.07 3.49 2.45
N THR A 28 9.63 4.13 1.36
CA THR A 28 10.50 4.79 0.38
C THR A 28 9.95 6.16 0.06
N VAL A 29 10.83 7.07 -0.36
CA VAL A 29 10.45 8.37 -0.93
C VAL A 29 10.45 8.26 -2.45
N PRO A 30 9.29 8.34 -3.13
CA PRO A 30 9.26 8.32 -4.60
C PRO A 30 9.89 9.59 -5.18
N LYS A 31 10.73 9.46 -6.20
CA LYS A 31 11.28 10.58 -6.96
C LYS A 31 10.48 10.76 -8.25
N LYS A 32 9.82 11.91 -8.42
CA LYS A 32 9.13 12.26 -9.67
C LYS A 32 10.17 12.63 -10.74
N ILE A 33 10.06 12.00 -11.92
CA ILE A 33 10.95 12.27 -13.05
C ILE A 33 10.26 13.13 -14.10
N ARG A 34 9.00 12.82 -14.40
CA ARG A 34 8.21 13.53 -15.40
C ARG A 34 6.72 13.44 -15.07
N SER A 35 5.99 14.51 -15.31
CA SER A 35 4.54 14.53 -15.36
C SER A 35 4.07 15.40 -16.52
N ASP A 36 3.25 14.85 -17.41
CA ASP A 36 2.60 15.65 -18.46
C ASP A 36 1.26 16.16 -17.91
N GLU A 37 1.16 17.46 -17.67
CA GLU A 37 -0.03 18.12 -17.13
C GLU A 37 -1.00 18.65 -18.21
N SER A 38 -0.70 18.41 -19.50
CA SER A 38 -1.49 18.97 -20.62
C SER A 38 -2.97 18.63 -20.49
N GLU A 39 -3.83 19.65 -20.49
CA GLU A 39 -5.27 19.46 -20.61
C GLU A 39 -5.59 18.77 -21.94
N GLY A 40 -6.19 17.58 -21.87
CA GLY A 40 -6.65 16.81 -23.04
C GLY A 40 -5.97 15.45 -23.25
N THR A 41 -4.74 15.25 -22.77
CA THR A 41 -4.05 13.95 -22.83
C THR A 41 -4.15 13.22 -21.50
N LYS A 42 -4.27 11.87 -21.49
CA LYS A 42 -4.20 11.06 -20.26
C LYS A 42 -2.94 11.45 -19.49
N ARG A 43 -3.10 12.10 -18.31
CA ARG A 43 -1.95 12.59 -17.52
C ARG A 43 -1.04 11.41 -17.16
N LYS A 44 0.17 11.41 -17.73
CA LYS A 44 1.20 10.40 -17.46
C LYS A 44 2.14 10.90 -16.38
N ALA A 45 2.60 10.01 -15.53
CA ALA A 45 3.61 10.30 -14.53
C ALA A 45 4.64 9.17 -14.48
N ILE A 46 5.91 9.54 -14.31
CA ILE A 46 7.02 8.61 -14.13
C ILE A 46 7.64 8.89 -12.77
N TYR A 47 7.72 7.84 -11.95
CA TYR A 47 8.35 7.87 -10.63
C TYR A 47 9.44 6.82 -10.54
N ILE A 48 10.44 7.09 -9.71
CA ILE A 48 11.41 6.08 -9.25
C ILE A 48 11.18 5.83 -7.77
N ILE A 49 11.04 4.58 -7.37
CA ILE A 49 11.05 4.14 -5.97
C ILE A 49 12.27 3.27 -5.72
N THR A 50 12.71 3.18 -4.46
CA THR A 50 13.83 2.30 -4.09
C THR A 50 13.31 1.22 -3.16
N ILE A 51 13.43 -0.05 -3.56
CA ILE A 51 13.09 -1.22 -2.74
C ILE A 51 14.36 -2.04 -2.58
N ASP A 52 14.75 -2.37 -1.34
CA ASP A 52 15.98 -3.11 -1.04
C ASP A 52 17.22 -2.53 -1.73
N LYS A 53 17.36 -1.20 -1.72
CA LYS A 53 18.44 -0.43 -2.37
C LYS A 53 18.43 -0.49 -3.91
N ASN A 54 17.48 -1.18 -4.52
CA ASN A 54 17.32 -1.25 -5.97
C ASN A 54 16.29 -0.22 -6.46
N PRO A 55 16.63 0.62 -7.44
CA PRO A 55 15.68 1.57 -8.03
C PRO A 55 14.72 0.87 -9.00
N TYR A 56 13.45 1.23 -8.94
CA TYR A 56 12.40 0.75 -9.84
C TYR A 56 11.66 1.93 -10.46
N THR A 57 11.52 1.90 -11.78
CA THR A 57 10.81 2.94 -12.53
C THR A 57 9.35 2.56 -12.73
N LEU A 58 8.43 3.41 -12.29
CA LEU A 58 6.99 3.23 -12.48
C LEU A 58 6.50 4.08 -13.64
N HIS A 59 5.82 3.44 -14.60
CA HIS A 59 5.10 4.10 -15.67
C HIS A 59 3.63 4.17 -15.30
N LEU A 60 3.12 5.37 -15.01
CA LEU A 60 1.80 5.57 -14.46
C LEU A 60 0.94 6.46 -15.35
N THR A 61 -0.36 6.17 -15.38
CA THR A 61 -1.37 7.00 -16.04
C THR A 61 -2.48 7.31 -15.05
N LYS A 62 -2.93 8.56 -15.02
CA LYS A 62 -4.05 9.00 -14.20
C LYS A 62 -5.30 8.19 -14.55
N ARG A 63 -5.93 7.59 -13.53
CA ARG A 63 -7.11 6.74 -13.70
C ARG A 63 -8.05 6.91 -12.52
N SER A 64 -9.33 7.16 -12.81
CA SER A 64 -10.40 7.18 -11.80
C SER A 64 -10.96 5.77 -11.64
N PHE A 65 -10.34 4.97 -10.76
CA PHE A 65 -10.79 3.58 -10.51
C PHE A 65 -11.62 3.42 -9.23
N LEU A 66 -11.67 4.45 -8.36
CA LEU A 66 -12.52 4.47 -7.17
C LEU A 66 -13.83 5.19 -7.49
N SER A 67 -14.95 4.67 -6.95
CA SER A 67 -16.27 5.30 -7.06
C SER A 67 -16.39 6.52 -6.16
N GLN A 68 -17.37 7.40 -6.43
CA GLN A 68 -17.49 8.70 -5.76
C GLN A 68 -17.81 8.57 -4.28
N ASN A 69 -18.40 7.44 -3.90
CA ASN A 69 -18.87 7.12 -2.56
C ASN A 69 -18.15 5.88 -2.02
N PHE A 70 -16.89 5.65 -2.41
CA PHE A 70 -16.11 4.55 -1.85
C PHE A 70 -15.86 4.82 -0.36
N LEU A 71 -16.22 3.83 0.48
CA LEU A 71 -16.11 3.90 1.93
C LEU A 71 -14.91 3.07 2.39
N VAL A 72 -14.08 3.67 3.23
CA VAL A 72 -12.97 2.99 3.91
C VAL A 72 -13.35 2.84 5.38
N TYR A 73 -13.31 1.60 5.86
CA TYR A 73 -13.56 1.25 7.25
C TYR A 73 -12.23 0.93 7.93
N THR A 74 -11.91 1.67 8.98
CA THR A 74 -10.68 1.50 9.75
C THR A 74 -11.03 1.28 11.22
N PHE A 75 -10.46 0.26 11.83
CA PHE A 75 -10.54 0.08 13.28
C PHE A 75 -9.31 0.73 13.93
N ASN A 76 -9.52 1.54 14.95
CA ASN A 76 -8.43 2.04 15.77
C ASN A 76 -7.95 0.96 16.76
N GLU A 77 -6.91 1.26 17.54
CA GLU A 77 -6.36 0.32 18.53
C GLU A 77 -7.37 -0.09 19.62
N THR A 78 -8.39 0.74 19.88
CA THR A 78 -9.45 0.45 20.85
C THR A 78 -10.63 -0.31 20.24
N GLY A 79 -10.57 -0.68 18.96
CA GLY A 79 -11.64 -1.39 18.24
C GLY A 79 -12.81 -0.50 17.79
N SER A 80 -12.69 0.83 17.89
CA SER A 80 -13.70 1.77 17.40
C SER A 80 -13.64 1.88 15.89
N LEU A 81 -14.80 1.77 15.24
CA LEU A 81 -14.94 1.89 13.79
C LEU A 81 -14.92 3.35 13.34
N HIS A 82 -13.97 3.69 12.47
CA HIS A 82 -13.91 4.94 11.75
C HIS A 82 -14.26 4.71 10.27
N THR A 83 -15.17 5.53 9.73
CA THR A 83 -15.56 5.49 8.30
C THR A 83 -15.08 6.76 7.61
N ASP A 84 -14.25 6.63 6.58
CA ASP A 84 -13.82 7.75 5.72
C ASP A 84 -14.44 7.61 4.31
N SER A 85 -14.80 8.73 3.69
CA SER A 85 -15.38 8.76 2.34
C SER A 85 -14.40 9.36 1.33
N SER A 86 -14.36 8.82 0.11
CA SER A 86 -13.41 9.24 -0.91
C SER A 86 -13.87 10.42 -1.79
N TYR A 87 -14.90 11.18 -1.40
CA TYR A 87 -15.63 12.11 -2.29
C TYR A 87 -14.71 13.08 -3.07
N PHE A 88 -13.57 13.48 -2.49
CA PHE A 88 -12.62 14.41 -3.11
C PHE A 88 -11.38 13.77 -3.77
N LYS A 89 -11.21 12.44 -3.69
CA LYS A 89 -9.95 11.77 -4.05
C LYS A 89 -9.90 11.27 -5.51
N MET A 90 -10.92 11.48 -6.34
CA MET A 90 -10.97 10.92 -7.71
C MET A 90 -9.84 11.37 -8.64
N HIS A 91 -9.29 12.57 -8.43
CA HIS A 91 -8.39 13.21 -9.40
C HIS A 91 -6.90 13.03 -9.10
N CYS A 92 -6.55 12.23 -8.08
CA CYS A 92 -5.18 12.05 -7.60
C CYS A 92 -4.72 10.58 -7.61
N HIS A 93 -5.44 9.71 -8.33
CA HIS A 93 -5.09 8.30 -8.48
C HIS A 93 -4.45 8.00 -9.83
N TYR A 94 -3.44 7.14 -9.78
CA TYR A 94 -2.65 6.69 -10.92
C TYR A 94 -2.51 5.17 -10.91
N GLN A 95 -2.47 4.56 -12.09
CA GLN A 95 -2.23 3.14 -12.26
C GLN A 95 -1.28 2.88 -13.43
N GLY A 96 -0.52 1.80 -13.34
CA GLY A 96 0.35 1.35 -14.42
C GLY A 96 1.20 0.16 -13.99
N TYR A 97 2.49 0.17 -14.32
CA TYR A 97 3.39 -0.97 -14.16
C TYR A 97 4.83 -0.52 -13.89
N ILE A 98 5.67 -1.45 -13.45
CA ILE A 98 7.12 -1.27 -13.30
C ILE A 98 7.78 -1.51 -14.66
N ALA A 99 8.67 -0.62 -15.11
CA ALA A 99 9.29 -0.66 -16.44
C ALA A 99 9.90 -2.04 -16.78
N ASP A 100 10.65 -2.62 -15.85
CA ASP A 100 11.33 -3.91 -16.03
C ASP A 100 10.38 -5.11 -15.92
N PHE A 101 9.14 -4.90 -15.46
CA PHE A 101 8.11 -5.91 -15.26
C PHE A 101 6.77 -5.46 -15.86
N PRO A 102 6.60 -5.46 -17.20
CA PRO A 102 5.41 -4.89 -17.85
C PRO A 102 4.09 -5.59 -17.51
N ASN A 103 4.14 -6.84 -17.02
CA ASN A 103 2.97 -7.59 -16.56
C ASN A 103 2.60 -7.29 -15.09
N SER A 104 3.37 -6.46 -14.40
CA SER A 104 3.06 -6.01 -13.03
C SER A 104 1.92 -4.98 -13.02
N VAL A 105 1.31 -4.80 -11.85
CA VAL A 105 0.33 -3.75 -11.60
C VAL A 105 0.79 -2.89 -10.44
N ALA A 106 0.86 -1.59 -10.67
CA ALA A 106 1.16 -0.59 -9.66
C ALA A 106 0.03 0.44 -9.57
N THR A 107 -0.37 0.77 -8.35
CA THR A 107 -1.40 1.77 -8.04
C THR A 107 -0.80 2.80 -7.10
N LEU A 108 -0.95 4.09 -7.41
CA LEU A 108 -0.43 5.18 -6.60
C LEU A 108 -1.52 6.20 -6.30
N SER A 109 -1.65 6.59 -5.04
CA SER A 109 -2.47 7.71 -4.60
C SER A 109 -1.57 8.87 -4.20
N ILE A 110 -1.77 10.04 -4.81
CA ILE A 110 -1.03 11.28 -4.48
C ILE A 110 -1.94 12.32 -3.83
N CYS A 111 -3.06 11.89 -3.26
CA CYS A 111 -4.11 12.79 -2.77
C CYS A 111 -3.68 13.63 -1.57
N SER A 112 -2.71 13.15 -0.78
CA SER A 112 -2.07 13.92 0.30
C SER A 112 -0.81 14.67 -0.17
N GLY A 113 -0.56 14.71 -1.48
CA GLY A 113 0.65 15.24 -2.08
C GLY A 113 1.82 14.24 -2.06
N LEU A 114 2.65 14.33 -3.09
CA LEU A 114 4.02 13.83 -3.10
C LEU A 114 4.87 15.02 -3.57
N ARG A 115 5.82 15.45 -2.73
CA ARG A 115 6.74 16.55 -3.06
C ARG A 115 7.51 16.24 -4.35
#